data_AF-A0A0A0ATN0-F1
#
_entry.id   AF-A0A0A0ATN0-F1
#
_cell.length_a   1.000
_cell.length_b   1.000
_cell.length_c   1.000
_cell.angle_alpha   90.00
_cell.angle_beta   90.00
_cell.angle_gamma   90.00
#
_symmetry.space_group_name_H-M   'P 1'
#
loop_
_entity.id
_entity.type
_entity.pdbx_description
1 polymer ?
#
loop_
_entity_poly.entity_id
_entity_poly.type
_entity_poly.pdbx_seq_one_letter_code
_entity_poly.pdbx_strand_id
1 'polypeptide(L)'
;SGWFRRLLHKPKPRSVESSLNTSCSASSSPSSSSAESSDSSPSMSLTRSVCLSPVSVVDISASGSARWAKSYDVCICHSEVDLELVEELVSYLEGQPESFRCFLQLRDATPGSAVVTELCDAVQNSHCWVMLITPGFLQDPWCKYQMHQALAEAPMANGRTIPVLKDVDRKDYPKELRNLYYIYMALKEKSFKQIRDTVVRYLQNLCRSSTSGME
;
A
#
# COMPACT_ATOMS: atom_id res chain seq x y z
N SER A 1 -15.43 -12.95 -25.40
CA SER A 1 -14.58 -13.81 -26.25
C SER A 1 -13.44 -14.32 -25.38
N GLY A 2 -13.62 -15.48 -24.72
CA GLY A 2 -12.69 -15.97 -23.69
C GLY A 2 -11.68 -16.95 -24.26
N TRP A 3 -10.41 -16.57 -24.26
CA TRP A 3 -9.29 -17.45 -24.60
C TRP A 3 -8.25 -17.33 -23.48
N PHE A 4 -7.60 -18.45 -23.13
CA PHE A 4 -6.54 -18.64 -22.13
C PHE A 4 -6.96 -19.19 -20.75
N ARG A 5 -7.28 -20.49 -20.72
CA ARG A 5 -6.95 -21.37 -19.60
C ARG A 5 -6.00 -22.46 -20.10
N ARG A 6 -4.92 -22.69 -19.34
CA ARG A 6 -4.05 -23.91 -19.20
C ARG A 6 -2.59 -23.45 -18.99
N LEU A 7 -1.76 -23.91 -18.04
CA LEU A 7 -1.77 -24.99 -17.04
C LEU A 7 -0.68 -24.67 -15.98
N LEU A 8 -0.92 -25.00 -14.72
CA LEU A 8 0.11 -25.16 -13.67
C LEU A 8 0.07 -26.61 -13.19
N HIS A 9 1.22 -27.29 -13.13
CA HIS A 9 1.44 -28.36 -12.15
C HIS A 9 2.93 -28.45 -11.76
N LYS A 10 3.20 -28.27 -10.46
CA LYS A 10 4.36 -28.80 -9.74
C LYS A 10 3.90 -29.97 -8.86
N PRO A 11 4.80 -30.89 -8.48
CA PRO A 11 4.65 -31.69 -7.27
C PRO A 11 5.62 -31.24 -6.14
N LYS A 12 5.20 -31.52 -4.89
CA LYS A 12 5.88 -31.33 -3.59
C LYS A 12 6.19 -32.71 -2.97
N PRO A 13 7.12 -32.85 -2.00
CA PRO A 13 6.78 -33.36 -0.64
C PRO A 13 7.56 -32.66 0.52
N ARG A 14 6.97 -32.34 1.71
CA ARG A 14 6.88 -33.05 3.05
C ARG A 14 8.23 -33.11 3.82
N SER A 15 8.41 -33.02 5.16
CA SER A 15 7.63 -33.03 6.44
C SER A 15 8.64 -32.78 7.62
N VAL A 16 8.35 -32.31 8.84
CA VAL A 16 8.06 -33.00 10.17
C VAL A 16 8.57 -32.00 11.25
N GLU A 17 7.79 -31.43 12.18
CA GLU A 17 7.42 -31.85 13.56
C GLU A 17 8.57 -31.98 14.60
N SER A 18 8.48 -31.27 15.73
CA SER A 18 8.81 -31.76 17.09
C SER A 18 8.64 -30.66 18.15
N SER A 19 7.85 -30.97 19.16
CA SER A 19 7.61 -30.27 20.43
C SER A 19 8.62 -30.70 21.51
N LEU A 20 8.82 -29.87 22.55
CA LEU A 20 8.66 -30.22 23.98
C LEU A 20 9.22 -29.15 24.96
N ASN A 21 8.34 -28.81 25.89
CA ASN A 21 8.40 -28.17 27.22
C ASN A 21 9.73 -28.17 28.00
N THR A 22 9.91 -27.16 28.86
CA THR A 22 10.27 -27.33 30.30
C THR A 22 9.84 -26.07 31.09
N SER A 23 9.36 -26.30 32.30
CA SER A 23 8.67 -25.40 33.24
C SER A 23 9.55 -24.82 34.36
N CYS A 24 8.91 -23.99 35.21
CA CYS A 24 9.19 -23.62 36.62
C CYS A 24 9.75 -22.20 36.83
N SER A 25 8.92 -21.24 37.31
CA SER A 25 8.70 -20.80 38.74
C SER A 25 9.73 -19.73 39.16
N ALA A 26 9.48 -18.62 39.87
CA ALA A 26 8.42 -18.20 40.78
C ALA A 26 8.46 -16.64 40.98
N SER A 27 7.39 -16.07 41.55
CA SER A 27 7.26 -14.91 42.49
C SER A 27 8.30 -13.76 42.47
N SER A 28 8.01 -12.47 42.63
CA SER A 28 7.02 -11.76 43.48
C SER A 28 7.19 -10.23 43.26
N SER A 29 6.15 -9.43 43.52
CA SER A 29 6.18 -7.96 43.72
C SER A 29 5.92 -7.65 45.21
N PRO A 30 5.75 -6.40 45.73
CA PRO A 30 6.11 -5.04 45.25
C PRO A 30 6.69 -4.09 46.37
N SER A 31 6.96 -2.82 46.00
CA SER A 31 7.01 -1.58 46.84
C SER A 31 8.20 -1.44 47.83
N SER A 32 8.75 -0.29 48.24
CA SER A 32 8.43 1.16 48.25
C SER A 32 9.68 1.91 48.76
N SER A 33 9.91 3.19 48.43
CA SER A 33 10.25 4.25 49.40
C SER A 33 10.52 5.61 48.74
N SER A 34 10.04 6.63 49.43
CA SER A 34 10.00 8.07 49.20
C SER A 34 11.27 8.83 49.62
N ALA A 35 11.46 10.04 49.09
CA ALA A 35 12.09 11.17 49.78
C ALA A 35 11.73 12.48 49.08
N GLU A 36 11.52 13.52 49.88
CA GLU A 36 10.89 14.80 49.55
C GLU A 36 11.92 15.94 49.53
N SER A 37 11.63 17.02 48.80
CA SER A 37 11.87 18.39 49.30
C SER A 37 11.22 19.45 48.39
N SER A 38 10.58 20.41 49.06
CA SER A 38 9.92 21.61 48.54
C SER A 38 10.93 22.75 48.36
N ASP A 39 10.74 23.65 47.37
CA ASP A 39 10.37 25.05 47.64
C ASP A 39 10.23 25.93 46.36
N SER A 40 9.05 26.57 46.28
CA SER A 40 8.75 27.99 45.96
C SER A 40 9.35 28.74 44.75
N SER A 41 8.45 29.31 43.93
CA SER A 41 8.63 30.19 42.74
C SER A 41 8.91 31.68 43.10
N PRO A 42 9.18 32.67 42.19
CA PRO A 42 8.34 33.04 41.03
C PRO A 42 9.01 33.59 39.74
N SER A 43 8.24 33.54 38.65
CA SER A 43 8.11 34.52 37.55
C SER A 43 9.36 35.12 36.86
N MET A 44 9.60 34.74 35.60
CA MET A 44 9.63 35.69 34.47
C MET A 44 9.25 34.97 33.17
N SER A 45 8.36 35.62 32.42
CA SER A 45 7.80 35.23 31.15
C SER A 45 8.86 35.07 30.06
N LEU A 46 8.93 33.87 29.48
CA LEU A 46 9.20 33.68 28.06
C LEU A 46 8.32 32.53 27.61
N THR A 47 7.06 32.82 27.27
CA THR A 47 6.27 31.90 26.46
C THR A 47 6.97 31.83 25.11
N ARG A 48 7.94 30.90 25.00
CA ARG A 48 8.40 30.38 23.74
C ARG A 48 7.18 29.68 23.15
N SER A 49 6.39 30.47 22.43
CA SER A 49 5.41 29.95 21.49
C SER A 49 6.22 29.04 20.58
N VAL A 50 6.19 27.74 20.87
CA VAL A 50 6.45 26.74 19.86
C VAL A 50 5.26 26.89 18.94
N CYS A 51 5.40 27.81 17.98
CA CYS A 51 4.60 27.79 16.79
C CYS A 51 4.88 26.41 16.21
N LEU A 52 3.97 25.46 16.46
CA LEU A 52 3.88 24.26 15.65
C LEU A 52 3.66 24.81 14.26
N SER A 53 4.74 24.89 13.47
CA SER A 53 4.65 25.27 12.08
C SER A 53 3.49 24.45 11.52
N PRO A 54 2.45 25.08 10.94
CA PRO A 54 1.35 24.32 10.38
C PRO A 54 2.01 23.35 9.43
N VAL A 55 1.82 22.05 9.68
CA VAL A 55 2.34 20.98 8.81
C VAL A 55 1.99 21.43 7.41
N SER A 56 2.99 21.86 6.63
CA SER A 56 2.73 22.41 5.32
C SER A 56 2.02 21.30 4.57
N VAL A 57 0.77 21.55 4.22
CA VAL A 57 0.01 20.64 3.39
C VAL A 57 0.74 20.71 2.07
N VAL A 58 1.55 19.68 1.80
CA VAL A 58 2.37 19.65 0.60
C VAL A 58 1.43 19.58 -0.59
N ASP A 59 1.49 20.62 -1.42
CA ASP A 59 0.75 20.66 -2.67
C ASP A 59 1.37 19.68 -3.65
N ILE A 60 0.83 18.46 -3.69
CA ILE A 60 1.27 17.42 -4.60
C ILE A 60 1.00 17.76 -6.07
N SER A 61 0.14 18.76 -6.35
CA SER A 61 -0.25 19.18 -7.69
C SER A 61 0.64 20.30 -8.25
N ALA A 62 1.56 20.86 -7.48
CA ALA A 62 2.50 21.87 -7.95
C ALA A 62 3.37 21.35 -9.12
N SER A 63 3.63 22.16 -10.14
CA SER A 63 4.31 21.71 -11.38
C SER A 63 5.72 21.15 -11.18
N GLY A 64 6.42 21.53 -10.08
CA GLY A 64 7.73 21.00 -9.72
C GLY A 64 7.70 19.78 -8.78
N SER A 65 6.51 19.25 -8.47
CA SER A 65 6.30 18.14 -7.55
C SER A 65 6.94 16.84 -8.07
N ALA A 66 7.50 16.05 -7.15
CA ALA A 66 8.03 14.71 -7.44
C ALA A 66 6.96 13.75 -8.01
N ARG A 67 5.68 14.07 -7.82
CA ARG A 67 4.55 13.39 -8.47
C ARG A 67 4.70 13.35 -9.99
N TRP A 68 5.25 14.39 -10.62
CA TRP A 68 5.35 14.45 -12.08
C TRP A 68 6.55 13.70 -12.65
N ALA A 69 7.42 13.14 -11.81
CA ALA A 69 8.58 12.35 -12.24
C ALA A 69 8.20 11.02 -12.93
N LYS A 70 6.95 10.58 -12.78
CA LYS A 70 6.42 9.37 -13.42
C LYS A 70 5.13 9.67 -14.17
N SER A 71 4.83 8.83 -15.16
CA SER A 71 3.64 8.93 -16.01
C SER A 71 2.35 8.68 -15.26
N TYR A 72 2.36 7.74 -14.31
CA TYR A 72 1.19 7.32 -13.56
C TYR A 72 1.37 7.52 -12.06
N ASP A 73 0.29 7.92 -11.40
CA ASP A 73 0.23 8.02 -9.95
C ASP A 73 -0.07 6.64 -9.34
N VAL A 74 -0.94 5.87 -10.01
CA VAL A 74 -1.40 4.56 -9.53
C VAL A 74 -1.47 3.57 -10.70
N CYS A 75 -0.93 2.36 -10.54
CA CYS A 75 -1.24 1.23 -11.42
C CYS A 75 -2.13 0.23 -10.68
N ILE A 76 -3.21 -0.23 -11.32
CA ILE A 76 -4.19 -1.10 -10.66
C ILE A 76 -4.05 -2.51 -11.21
N CYS A 77 -3.71 -3.44 -10.32
CA CYS A 77 -3.62 -4.86 -10.62
C CYS A 77 -4.93 -5.54 -10.19
N HIS A 78 -5.57 -6.22 -11.13
CA HIS A 78 -6.87 -6.86 -10.94
C HIS A 78 -7.01 -8.09 -11.84
N SER A 79 -7.97 -8.95 -11.53
CA SER A 79 -8.39 -10.00 -12.47
C SER A 79 -9.39 -9.44 -13.47
N GLU A 80 -9.45 -10.00 -14.68
CA GLU A 80 -10.38 -9.56 -15.72
C GLU A 80 -11.85 -9.61 -15.25
N VAL A 81 -12.19 -10.55 -14.36
CA VAL A 81 -13.56 -10.69 -13.81
C VAL A 81 -13.98 -9.51 -12.92
N ASP A 82 -13.03 -8.70 -12.45
CA ASP A 82 -13.27 -7.58 -11.55
C ASP A 82 -13.24 -6.22 -12.29
N LEU A 83 -13.22 -6.23 -13.63
CA LEU A 83 -13.06 -5.03 -14.46
C LEU A 83 -14.09 -3.94 -14.14
N GLU A 84 -15.37 -4.27 -14.04
CA GLU A 84 -16.44 -3.30 -13.77
C GLU A 84 -16.20 -2.52 -12.47
N LEU A 85 -15.81 -3.23 -11.40
CA LEU A 85 -15.49 -2.62 -10.11
C LEU A 85 -14.25 -1.72 -10.19
N VAL A 86 -13.28 -2.12 -10.99
CA VAL A 86 -12.03 -1.38 -11.17
C VAL A 86 -12.25 -0.12 -11.98
N GLU A 87 -13.06 -0.17 -13.04
CA GLU A 87 -13.44 1.00 -13.83
C GLU A 87 -14.17 2.05 -12.96
N GLU A 88 -15.07 1.60 -12.07
CA GLU A 88 -15.69 2.49 -11.06
C GLU A 88 -14.65 3.13 -10.14
N LEU A 89 -13.67 2.37 -9.63
CA LEU A 89 -12.59 2.88 -8.78
C LEU A 89 -11.73 3.90 -9.53
N VAL A 90 -11.38 3.62 -10.78
CA VAL A 90 -10.56 4.50 -11.62
C VAL A 90 -11.29 5.79 -11.92
N SER A 91 -12.55 5.69 -12.34
CA SER A 91 -13.39 6.87 -12.57
C SER A 91 -13.49 7.73 -11.30
N TYR A 92 -13.65 7.09 -10.14
CA TYR A 92 -13.64 7.80 -8.86
C TYR A 92 -12.32 8.52 -8.59
N LEU A 93 -11.17 7.85 -8.79
CA LEU A 93 -9.84 8.41 -8.54
C LEU A 93 -9.49 9.53 -9.53
N GLU A 94 -9.69 9.31 -10.83
CA GLU A 94 -9.43 10.29 -11.89
C GLU A 94 -10.34 11.53 -11.75
N GLY A 95 -11.55 11.37 -11.19
CA GLY A 95 -12.48 12.47 -10.90
C GLY A 95 -12.23 13.23 -9.59
N GLN A 96 -11.21 12.86 -8.80
CA GLN A 96 -10.88 13.62 -7.58
C GLN A 96 -10.21 14.97 -7.89
N PRO A 97 -10.21 15.95 -6.96
CA PRO A 97 -9.54 17.23 -7.15
C PRO A 97 -8.06 17.12 -7.49
N GLU A 98 -7.38 16.07 -7.00
CA GLU A 98 -5.98 15.78 -7.31
C GLU A 98 -5.77 15.29 -8.74
N SER A 99 -6.81 14.83 -9.44
CA SER A 99 -6.78 14.29 -10.82
C SER A 99 -5.72 13.19 -10.98
N PHE A 100 -5.90 12.07 -10.28
CA PHE A 100 -4.93 10.97 -10.33
C PHE A 100 -4.79 10.37 -11.73
N ARG A 101 -3.58 10.07 -12.16
CA ARG A 101 -3.31 9.34 -13.42
C ARG A 101 -3.23 7.84 -13.13
N CYS A 102 -4.28 7.11 -13.47
CA CYS A 102 -4.35 5.68 -13.22
C CYS A 102 -3.94 4.88 -14.47
N PHE A 103 -3.19 3.80 -14.29
CA PHE A 103 -2.93 2.80 -15.32
C PHE A 103 -3.82 1.57 -15.12
N LEU A 104 -4.52 1.20 -16.18
CA LEU A 104 -5.28 -0.04 -16.33
C LEU A 104 -4.81 -0.81 -17.55
N GLN A 105 -4.33 -2.03 -17.35
CA GLN A 105 -3.77 -2.83 -18.44
C GLN A 105 -4.76 -3.06 -19.60
N LEU A 106 -6.05 -3.28 -19.33
CA LEU A 106 -7.04 -3.52 -20.39
C LEU A 106 -7.44 -2.24 -21.17
N ARG A 107 -7.12 -1.06 -20.65
CA ARG A 107 -7.47 0.25 -21.24
C ARG A 107 -6.26 0.94 -21.87
N ASP A 108 -5.15 0.94 -21.15
CA ASP A 108 -3.99 1.81 -21.41
C ASP A 108 -2.83 1.07 -22.08
N ALA A 109 -2.85 -0.27 -22.12
CA ALA A 109 -1.81 -1.03 -22.82
C ALA A 109 -1.91 -0.84 -24.33
N THR A 110 -0.75 -0.67 -24.97
CA THR A 110 -0.67 -0.41 -26.40
C THR A 110 -1.16 -1.62 -27.22
N PRO A 111 -2.14 -1.49 -28.13
CA PRO A 111 -2.60 -2.62 -28.95
C PRO A 111 -1.44 -3.22 -29.78
N GLY A 112 -1.29 -4.55 -29.72
CA GLY A 112 -0.23 -5.27 -30.44
C GLY A 112 1.13 -5.32 -29.73
N SER A 113 1.28 -4.65 -28.58
CA SER A 113 2.45 -4.78 -27.71
C SER A 113 2.46 -6.09 -26.92
N ALA A 114 3.63 -6.44 -26.37
CA ALA A 114 3.74 -7.57 -25.47
C ALA A 114 3.20 -7.20 -24.08
N VAL A 115 2.15 -7.89 -23.64
CA VAL A 115 1.45 -7.64 -22.37
C VAL A 115 2.40 -7.61 -21.15
N VAL A 116 3.44 -8.45 -21.18
CA VAL A 116 4.47 -8.49 -20.12
C VAL A 116 5.33 -7.22 -20.10
N THR A 117 5.70 -6.71 -21.27
CA THR A 117 6.50 -5.48 -21.39
C THR A 117 5.70 -4.28 -20.89
N GLU A 118 4.43 -4.15 -21.32
CA GLU A 118 3.56 -3.06 -20.86
C GLU A 118 3.36 -3.09 -19.35
N LEU A 119 3.21 -4.28 -18.75
CA LEU A 119 3.12 -4.41 -17.30
C LEU A 119 4.41 -3.95 -16.62
N CYS A 120 5.59 -4.37 -17.10
CA CYS A 120 6.87 -3.92 -16.54
C CYS A 120 7.01 -2.40 -16.62
N ASP A 121 6.68 -1.82 -17.77
CA ASP A 121 6.75 -0.38 -18.01
C ASP A 121 5.75 0.37 -17.12
N ALA A 122 4.52 -0.13 -16.99
CA ALA A 122 3.51 0.44 -16.10
C ALA A 122 3.93 0.33 -14.63
N VAL A 123 4.55 -0.78 -14.23
CA VAL A 123 5.05 -0.96 -12.87
C VAL A 123 6.13 0.09 -12.57
N GLN A 124 7.15 0.19 -13.42
CA GLN A 124 8.25 1.15 -13.25
C GLN A 124 7.77 2.61 -13.30
N ASN A 125 6.85 2.92 -14.22
CA ASN A 125 6.33 4.28 -14.43
C ASN A 125 5.11 4.63 -13.57
N SER A 126 4.82 3.83 -12.54
CA SER A 126 3.82 4.15 -11.52
C SER A 126 4.45 4.47 -10.18
N HIS A 127 3.88 5.44 -9.47
CA HIS A 127 4.30 5.80 -8.12
C HIS A 127 3.91 4.73 -7.10
N CYS A 128 2.66 4.27 -7.14
CA CYS A 128 2.15 3.18 -6.31
C CYS A 128 1.27 2.21 -7.11
N TRP A 129 0.94 1.06 -6.50
CA TRP A 129 0.13 0.00 -7.07
C TRP A 129 -0.99 -0.40 -6.13
N VAL A 130 -2.21 -0.46 -6.64
CA VAL A 130 -3.37 -0.99 -5.93
C VAL A 130 -3.58 -2.43 -6.39
N MET A 131 -3.54 -3.38 -5.45
CA MET A 131 -3.74 -4.80 -5.71
C MET A 131 -5.15 -5.19 -5.26
N LEU A 132 -6.08 -5.35 -6.20
CA LEU A 132 -7.45 -5.78 -5.89
C LEU A 132 -7.51 -7.29 -5.75
N ILE A 133 -7.38 -7.77 -4.52
CA ILE A 133 -7.30 -9.19 -4.16
C ILE A 133 -8.72 -9.73 -3.93
N THR A 134 -9.21 -10.43 -4.93
CA THR A 134 -10.50 -11.14 -4.97
C THR A 134 -10.27 -12.65 -5.14
N PRO A 135 -11.31 -13.49 -5.03
CA PRO A 135 -11.19 -14.90 -5.41
C PRO A 135 -10.73 -15.10 -6.86
N GLY A 136 -11.09 -14.19 -7.78
CA GLY A 136 -10.62 -14.18 -9.16
C GLY A 136 -9.12 -13.92 -9.24
N PHE A 137 -8.66 -12.85 -8.58
CA PHE A 137 -7.23 -12.50 -8.50
C PHE A 137 -6.36 -13.66 -7.97
N LEU A 138 -6.82 -14.37 -6.93
CA LEU A 138 -6.06 -15.47 -6.33
C LEU A 138 -5.98 -16.72 -7.23
N GLN A 139 -6.92 -16.88 -8.16
CA GLN A 139 -6.95 -18.01 -9.10
C GLN A 139 -6.21 -17.71 -10.40
N ASP A 140 -6.09 -16.42 -10.74
CA ASP A 140 -5.49 -15.95 -11.97
C ASP A 140 -3.94 -15.95 -11.91
N PRO A 141 -3.24 -16.76 -12.74
CA PRO A 141 -1.79 -16.73 -12.82
C PRO A 141 -1.22 -15.37 -13.25
N TRP A 142 -1.97 -14.62 -14.05
CA TRP A 142 -1.56 -13.30 -14.49
C TRP A 142 -1.54 -12.29 -13.34
N CYS A 143 -2.57 -12.30 -12.49
CA CYS A 143 -2.61 -11.46 -11.28
C CYS A 143 -1.46 -11.80 -10.31
N LYS A 144 -1.12 -13.08 -10.17
CA LYS A 144 0.07 -13.48 -9.39
C LYS A 144 1.35 -12.92 -9.99
N TYR A 145 1.47 -12.96 -11.31
CA TYR A 145 2.62 -12.36 -12.00
C TYR A 145 2.69 -10.85 -11.76
N GLN A 146 1.59 -10.12 -11.93
CA GLN A 146 1.48 -8.69 -11.62
C GLN A 146 1.93 -8.38 -10.18
N MET A 147 1.42 -9.12 -9.20
CA MET A 147 1.80 -8.97 -7.79
C MET A 147 3.31 -9.18 -7.58
N HIS A 148 3.88 -10.25 -8.13
CA HIS A 148 5.30 -10.53 -7.98
C HIS A 148 6.18 -9.49 -8.67
N GLN A 149 5.76 -8.95 -9.83
CA GLN A 149 6.49 -7.87 -10.51
C GLN A 149 6.52 -6.59 -9.67
N ALA A 150 5.38 -6.17 -9.12
CA ALA A 150 5.34 -4.99 -8.25
C ALA A 150 6.18 -5.17 -6.98
N LEU A 151 6.18 -6.37 -6.38
CA LEU A 151 7.01 -6.66 -5.22
C LEU A 151 8.51 -6.72 -5.56
N ALA A 152 8.88 -7.17 -6.76
CA ALA A 152 10.26 -7.15 -7.22
C ALA A 152 10.77 -5.73 -7.44
N GLU A 153 9.93 -4.85 -7.99
CA GLU A 153 10.23 -3.43 -8.19
C GLU A 153 10.37 -2.66 -6.87
N ALA A 154 9.61 -3.02 -5.83
CA ALA A 154 9.69 -2.38 -4.51
C ALA A 154 9.65 -3.40 -3.35
N PRO A 155 10.77 -4.09 -3.06
CA PRO A 155 10.79 -5.17 -2.06
C PRO A 155 10.48 -4.72 -0.63
N MET A 156 10.90 -3.49 -0.26
CA MET A 156 10.59 -2.91 1.05
C MET A 156 9.16 -2.35 1.13
N ALA A 157 8.43 -2.39 0.02
CA ALA A 157 7.13 -1.81 -0.22
C ALA A 157 7.01 -0.30 -0.01
N ASN A 158 7.70 0.36 0.93
CA ASN A 158 7.72 1.82 1.19
C ASN A 158 6.38 2.56 0.99
N GLY A 159 5.24 1.89 1.23
CA GLY A 159 3.89 2.40 0.93
C GLY A 159 3.49 2.43 -0.56
N ARG A 160 4.33 1.95 -1.49
CA ARG A 160 4.05 1.80 -2.92
C ARG A 160 3.02 0.72 -3.21
N THR A 161 2.93 -0.35 -2.42
CA THR A 161 1.94 -1.42 -2.67
C THR A 161 0.77 -1.29 -1.69
N ILE A 162 -0.45 -1.20 -2.23
CA ILE A 162 -1.70 -1.03 -1.48
C ILE A 162 -2.61 -2.23 -1.75
N PRO A 163 -2.59 -3.27 -0.89
CA PRO A 163 -3.49 -4.40 -1.00
C PRO A 163 -4.93 -4.03 -0.62
N VAL A 164 -5.89 -4.44 -1.44
CA VAL A 164 -7.33 -4.23 -1.25
C VAL A 164 -8.03 -5.59 -1.34
N LEU A 165 -8.61 -6.07 -0.23
CA LEU A 165 -9.26 -7.38 -0.17
C LEU A 165 -10.76 -7.22 -0.36
N LYS A 166 -11.36 -8.02 -1.26
CA LYS A 166 -12.81 -8.12 -1.45
C LYS A 166 -13.19 -9.60 -1.50
N ASP A 167 -14.13 -10.01 -0.65
CA ASP A 167 -14.65 -11.38 -0.59
C ASP A 167 -13.58 -12.47 -0.42
N VAL A 168 -12.49 -12.14 0.28
CA VAL A 168 -11.36 -13.05 0.56
C VAL A 168 -11.17 -13.20 2.06
N ASP A 169 -11.07 -14.44 2.53
CA ASP A 169 -10.73 -14.74 3.91
C ASP A 169 -9.27 -14.38 4.19
N ARG A 170 -8.99 -13.93 5.42
CA ARG A 170 -7.61 -13.62 5.87
C ARG A 170 -6.61 -14.77 5.66
N LYS A 171 -7.08 -16.02 5.73
CA LYS A 171 -6.22 -17.22 5.57
C LYS A 171 -5.68 -17.36 4.14
N ASP A 172 -6.42 -16.84 3.17
CA ASP A 172 -6.14 -16.92 1.74
C ASP A 172 -5.35 -15.69 1.23
N TYR A 173 -5.10 -14.72 2.12
CA TYR A 173 -4.27 -13.56 1.82
C TYR A 173 -2.83 -13.99 1.42
N PRO A 174 -2.30 -13.51 0.28
CA PRO A 174 -0.98 -13.89 -0.21
C PRO A 174 0.11 -13.72 0.84
N LYS A 175 0.98 -14.73 0.97
CA LYS A 175 2.01 -14.75 2.01
C LYS A 175 3.04 -13.64 1.81
N GLU A 176 3.26 -13.29 0.56
CA GLU A 176 4.13 -12.25 0.05
C GLU A 176 3.70 -10.86 0.53
N LEU A 177 2.40 -10.67 0.80
CA LEU A 177 1.83 -9.38 1.23
C LEU A 177 1.53 -9.32 2.73
N ARG A 178 1.84 -10.36 3.51
CA ARG A 178 1.47 -10.47 4.95
C ARG A 178 1.99 -9.33 5.82
N ASN A 179 3.11 -8.74 5.45
CA ASN A 179 3.72 -7.64 6.19
C ASN A 179 3.15 -6.27 5.77
N LEU A 180 2.22 -6.24 4.81
CA LEU A 180 1.56 -5.04 4.35
C LEU A 180 0.18 -4.92 4.97
N TYR A 181 -0.12 -3.72 5.46
CA TYR A 181 -1.49 -3.36 5.82
C TYR A 181 -2.37 -3.41 4.57
N TYR A 182 -3.57 -3.96 4.72
CA TYR A 182 -4.52 -4.08 3.63
C TYR A 182 -5.83 -3.34 3.94
N ILE A 183 -6.49 -2.86 2.90
CA ILE A 183 -7.83 -2.28 2.98
C ILE A 183 -8.85 -3.40 2.76
N TYR A 184 -9.76 -3.60 3.71
CA TYR A 184 -10.86 -4.53 3.52
C TYR A 184 -12.06 -3.83 2.88
N MET A 185 -12.49 -4.31 1.71
CA MET A 185 -13.59 -3.76 0.95
C MET A 185 -14.93 -4.33 1.41
N ALA A 186 -15.49 -3.73 2.47
CA ALA A 186 -16.85 -4.02 2.94
C ALA A 186 -17.92 -3.23 2.17
N LEU A 187 -17.63 -1.96 1.87
CA LEU A 187 -18.52 -1.04 1.13
C LEU A 187 -17.69 -0.26 0.11
N LYS A 188 -18.12 -0.25 -1.15
CA LYS A 188 -17.37 0.35 -2.27
C LYS A 188 -16.93 1.80 -1.97
N GLU A 189 -17.88 2.67 -1.64
CA GLU A 189 -17.64 4.11 -1.42
C GLU A 189 -16.60 4.39 -0.31
N LYS A 190 -16.74 3.69 0.82
CA LYS A 190 -15.81 3.83 1.95
C LYS A 190 -14.40 3.38 1.56
N SER A 191 -14.31 2.26 0.84
CA SER A 191 -13.03 1.71 0.41
C SER A 191 -12.36 2.55 -0.67
N PHE A 192 -13.13 3.11 -1.61
CA PHE A 192 -12.62 4.02 -2.64
C PHE A 192 -12.00 5.27 -1.99
N LYS A 193 -12.71 5.85 -1.00
CA LYS A 193 -12.18 6.96 -0.21
C LYS A 193 -10.89 6.58 0.53
N GLN A 194 -10.84 5.39 1.15
CA GLN A 194 -9.65 4.92 1.85
C GLN A 194 -8.46 4.69 0.91
N ILE A 195 -8.69 4.17 -0.30
CA ILE A 195 -7.67 4.01 -1.33
C ILE A 195 -7.12 5.37 -1.72
N ARG A 196 -8.00 6.32 -2.08
CA ARG A 196 -7.63 7.70 -2.39
C ARG A 196 -6.79 8.34 -1.28
N ASP A 197 -7.26 8.30 -0.03
CA ASP A 197 -6.56 8.90 1.11
C ASP A 197 -5.18 8.27 1.32
N THR A 198 -5.03 6.99 0.98
CA THR A 198 -3.75 6.28 1.02
C THR A 198 -2.81 6.74 -0.09
N VAL A 199 -3.32 6.90 -1.32
CA VAL A 199 -2.56 7.43 -2.46
C VAL A 199 -2.11 8.87 -2.20
N VAL A 200 -2.99 9.74 -1.70
CA VAL A 200 -2.65 11.13 -1.32
C VAL A 200 -1.53 11.14 -0.31
N ARG A 201 -1.65 10.36 0.77
CA ARG A 201 -0.64 10.29 1.82
C ARG A 201 0.71 9.79 1.29
N TYR A 202 0.69 8.80 0.40
CA TYR A 202 1.89 8.30 -0.26
C TYR A 202 2.57 9.42 -1.07
N LEU A 203 1.82 10.11 -1.94
CA LEU A 203 2.37 11.17 -2.79
C LEU A 203 2.87 12.37 -1.97
N GLN A 204 2.20 12.74 -0.89
CA GLN A 204 2.66 13.78 0.04
C GLN A 204 4.01 13.40 0.67
N ASN A 205 4.14 12.16 1.13
CA ASN A 205 5.40 11.67 1.70
C ASN A 205 6.51 11.61 0.66
N LEU A 206 6.20 11.17 -0.56
CA LEU A 206 7.12 11.19 -1.70
C LEU A 206 7.66 12.61 -1.92
N CYS A 207 6.78 13.60 -2.05
CA CYS A 207 7.17 14.98 -2.28
C CYS A 207 8.02 15.57 -1.14
N ARG A 208 7.70 15.25 0.11
CA ARG A 208 8.50 15.65 1.29
C ARG A 208 9.91 15.06 1.27
N SER A 209 10.01 13.78 0.93
CA SER A 209 11.30 13.08 0.88
C SER A 209 12.21 13.60 -0.24
N SER A 210 11.63 14.07 -1.35
CA SER A 210 12.38 14.68 -2.43
C SER A 210 12.93 16.07 -2.07
N THR A 211 12.20 16.86 -1.29
CA THR A 211 12.68 18.17 -0.84
C THR A 211 13.81 18.09 0.18
N SER A 212 13.80 17.08 1.06
CA SER A 212 14.85 16.91 2.09
C SER A 212 16.19 16.37 1.56
N GLY A 213 16.21 15.83 0.33
CA GLY A 213 17.45 15.32 -0.29
C GLY A 213 18.24 16.38 -1.07
N MET A 214 17.72 17.61 -1.17
CA MET A 214 18.35 18.72 -1.89
C MET A 214 18.98 19.78 -0.94
N GLU A 215 18.93 19.55 0.38
CA GLU A 215 19.62 20.36 1.40
C GLU A 215 20.95 19.74 1.85
#